data_AF-H9N4N8-F1
#
_entry.id   AF-H9N4N8-F1
#
_cell.length_a   1.000
_cell.length_b   1.000
_cell.length_c   1.000
_cell.angle_alpha   90.00
_cell.angle_beta   90.00
_cell.angle_gamma   90.00
#
_symmetry.space_group_name_H-M   'P 1'
#
loop_
_entity.id
_entity.type
_entity.pdbx_description
1 polymer ?
#
loop_
_entity_poly.entity_id
_entity_poly.type
_entity_poly.pdbx_seq_one_letter_code
_entity_poly.pdbx_strand_id
1 'polypeptide(L)'
;KPSFISEGKTFFRTGDLGKQIAPGVIEFLGRKDNQVKVNGYRIDPGEIEYQLSRHSQIERAIVLSLNVDNQTQLSAYCQTDKDIEISEIREFISSSLPVYMIPTYFIFLKQFPLTRHGKINLRSLAELNEISKLTLGNYTAPRNNLESKLVNIWEKILTKQPIGIFDNFFEIGGHSLLLSRVVTHVHKELNMLVKLADFFKVPTIAGLAALVSKTQYDYQEPIPTITQQKSYLMSHGQRR
;
A
#
# COMPACT_ATOMS: atom_id res chain seq x y z
N LYS A 1 24.73 -2.51 17.12
CA LYS A 1 25.49 -3.44 17.98
C LYS A 1 25.86 -4.66 17.15
N PRO A 2 27.09 -5.18 17.24
CA PRO A 2 27.44 -6.42 16.57
C PRO A 2 26.58 -7.57 17.07
N SER A 3 26.28 -8.51 16.19
CA SER A 3 25.34 -9.59 16.51
C SER A 3 25.98 -10.67 17.37
N PHE A 4 27.29 -10.91 17.21
CA PHE A 4 28.10 -11.73 18.10
C PHE A 4 29.60 -11.52 17.83
N ILE A 5 30.45 -11.96 18.75
CA ILE A 5 31.92 -11.95 18.62
C ILE A 5 32.38 -13.41 18.64
N SER A 6 33.30 -13.76 17.74
CA SER A 6 33.93 -15.09 17.67
C SER A 6 35.38 -14.96 17.21
N GLU A 7 36.31 -15.67 17.84
CA GLU A 7 37.76 -15.63 17.51
C GLU A 7 38.36 -14.21 17.44
N GLY A 8 37.94 -13.32 18.34
CA GLY A 8 38.39 -11.91 18.33
C GLY A 8 37.88 -11.09 17.15
N LYS A 9 37.02 -11.66 16.31
CA LYS A 9 36.36 -10.98 15.19
C LYS A 9 34.91 -10.69 15.52
N THR A 10 34.43 -9.58 14.97
CA THR A 10 33.07 -9.10 15.18
C THR A 10 32.20 -9.50 13.98
N PHE A 11 31.07 -10.16 14.24
CA PHE A 11 30.17 -10.64 13.20
C PHE A 11 28.82 -9.94 13.28
N PHE A 12 28.27 -9.61 12.11
CA PHE A 12 26.92 -9.07 11.94
C PHE A 12 26.03 -10.13 11.29
N ARG A 13 24.95 -10.50 11.97
CA ARG A 13 23.88 -11.28 11.37
C ARG A 13 23.08 -10.33 10.47
N THR A 14 23.23 -10.49 9.16
CA THR A 14 22.48 -9.71 8.17
C THR A 14 20.99 -10.06 8.19
N GLY A 15 20.67 -11.28 8.62
CA GLY A 15 19.32 -11.86 8.53
C GLY A 15 18.99 -12.31 7.10
N ASP A 16 19.96 -12.30 6.21
CA ASP A 16 19.84 -12.76 4.82
C ASP A 16 20.24 -14.23 4.73
N LEU A 17 19.53 -14.99 3.89
CA LEU A 17 19.88 -16.35 3.51
C LEU A 17 20.71 -16.28 2.24
N GLY A 18 21.90 -16.88 2.28
CA GLY A 18 22.77 -17.02 1.12
C GLY A 18 23.16 -18.48 0.94
N LYS A 19 23.32 -18.90 -0.32
CA LYS A 19 23.89 -20.20 -0.68
C LYS A 19 25.15 -19.99 -1.48
N GLN A 20 26.24 -20.61 -1.05
CA GLN A 20 27.46 -20.59 -1.84
C GLN A 20 27.30 -21.52 -3.05
N ILE A 21 27.44 -20.97 -4.27
CA ILE A 21 27.29 -21.70 -5.53
C ILE A 21 28.63 -21.99 -6.22
N ALA A 22 29.68 -21.23 -5.88
CA ALA A 22 31.06 -21.44 -6.29
C ALA A 22 32.02 -20.80 -5.27
N PRO A 23 33.34 -21.09 -5.32
CA PRO A 23 34.32 -20.42 -4.46
C PRO A 23 34.21 -18.88 -4.60
N GLY A 24 33.92 -18.19 -3.49
CA GLY A 24 33.72 -16.73 -3.46
C GLY A 24 32.38 -16.20 -4.01
N VAL A 25 31.50 -17.06 -4.53
CA VAL A 25 30.20 -16.64 -5.11
C VAL A 25 29.05 -17.11 -4.21
N ILE A 26 28.30 -16.15 -3.67
CA ILE A 26 27.13 -16.38 -2.83
C ILE A 26 25.88 -15.91 -3.58
N GLU A 27 24.96 -16.84 -3.82
CA GLU A 27 23.61 -16.56 -4.32
C GLU A 27 22.74 -16.09 -3.15
N PHE A 28 22.09 -14.94 -3.31
CA PHE A 28 21.13 -14.41 -2.35
C PHE A 28 19.78 -15.12 -2.49
N LEU A 29 19.34 -15.79 -1.43
CA LEU A 29 18.09 -16.57 -1.41
C LEU A 29 16.93 -15.86 -0.72
N GLY A 30 17.13 -14.62 -0.28
CA GLY A 30 16.13 -13.84 0.47
C GLY A 30 16.52 -13.65 1.93
N ARG A 31 15.52 -13.45 2.78
CA ARG A 31 15.72 -13.21 4.21
C ARG A 31 15.30 -14.42 5.04
N LYS A 32 15.95 -14.58 6.19
CA LYS A 32 15.56 -15.55 7.22
C LYS A 32 14.23 -15.15 7.87
N ASP A 33 13.99 -13.85 7.98
CA ASP A 33 12.68 -13.29 8.30
C ASP A 33 11.86 -13.14 7.01
N ASN A 34 10.54 -13.34 7.05
CA ASN A 34 9.66 -13.18 5.87
C ASN A 34 9.41 -11.70 5.52
N GLN A 35 10.25 -10.78 5.98
CA GLN A 35 10.03 -9.34 5.82
C GLN A 35 10.38 -8.89 4.40
N VAL A 36 9.55 -8.01 3.86
CA VAL A 36 9.61 -7.54 2.47
C VAL A 36 9.80 -6.04 2.44
N LYS A 37 10.49 -5.52 1.42
CA LYS A 37 10.61 -4.09 1.18
C LYS A 37 9.55 -3.65 0.20
N VAL A 38 8.70 -2.71 0.61
CA VAL A 38 7.59 -2.18 -0.21
C VAL A 38 7.63 -0.66 -0.08
N ASN A 39 7.87 0.04 -1.20
CA ASN A 39 7.89 1.51 -1.24
C ASN A 39 8.78 2.17 -0.17
N GLY A 40 9.93 1.56 0.14
CA GLY A 40 10.88 2.04 1.15
C GLY A 40 10.58 1.61 2.59
N TYR A 41 9.45 0.96 2.83
CA TYR A 41 9.08 0.38 4.13
C TYR A 41 9.50 -1.07 4.21
N ARG A 42 9.92 -1.49 5.40
CA ARG A 42 10.19 -2.88 5.73
C ARG A 42 8.96 -3.42 6.45
N ILE A 43 8.26 -4.35 5.81
CA ILE A 43 6.94 -4.81 6.21
C ILE A 43 7.04 -6.30 6.55
N ASP A 44 6.35 -6.71 7.61
CA ASP A 44 6.13 -8.12 7.92
C ASP A 44 4.75 -8.55 7.37
N PRO A 45 4.69 -9.37 6.31
CA PRO A 45 3.42 -9.87 5.80
C PRO A 45 2.59 -10.61 6.86
N GLY A 46 3.24 -11.26 7.83
CA GLY A 46 2.55 -11.98 8.90
C GLY A 46 1.72 -11.08 9.81
N GLU A 47 2.11 -9.81 9.97
CA GLU A 47 1.32 -8.83 10.72
C GLU A 47 0.01 -8.51 10.00
N ILE A 48 0.07 -8.39 8.66
CA ILE A 48 -1.10 -8.13 7.83
C ILE A 48 -2.01 -9.36 7.81
N GLU A 49 -1.45 -10.55 7.62
CA GLU A 49 -2.18 -11.83 7.69
C GLU A 49 -2.91 -12.00 9.02
N TYR A 50 -2.22 -11.69 10.13
CA TYR A 50 -2.81 -11.70 11.46
C TYR A 50 -4.03 -10.78 11.55
N GLN A 51 -3.91 -9.51 11.14
CA GLN A 51 -5.04 -8.59 11.18
C GLN A 51 -6.19 -9.05 10.27
N LEU A 52 -5.91 -9.52 9.05
CA LEU A 52 -6.92 -10.04 8.14
C LEU A 52 -7.70 -11.22 8.75
N SER A 53 -7.00 -12.17 9.39
CA SER A 53 -7.63 -13.32 10.04
C SER A 53 -8.55 -12.97 11.22
N ARG A 54 -8.50 -11.74 11.72
CA ARG A 54 -9.42 -11.26 12.77
C ARG A 54 -10.77 -10.81 12.21
N HIS A 55 -10.88 -10.66 10.89
CA HIS A 55 -12.16 -10.38 10.25
C HIS A 55 -13.06 -11.62 10.33
N SER A 56 -14.29 -11.47 10.81
CA SER A 56 -15.19 -12.59 11.10
C SER A 56 -15.53 -13.48 9.88
N GLN A 57 -15.34 -12.96 8.67
CA GLN A 57 -15.63 -13.64 7.42
C GLN A 57 -14.38 -14.18 6.71
N ILE A 58 -13.17 -13.93 7.23
CA ILE A 58 -11.93 -14.43 6.65
C ILE A 58 -11.46 -15.64 7.47
N GLU A 59 -11.45 -16.81 6.85
CA GLU A 59 -10.98 -18.04 7.51
C GLU A 59 -9.45 -18.11 7.56
N ARG A 60 -8.82 -17.69 6.47
CA ARG A 60 -7.37 -17.72 6.31
C ARG A 60 -6.92 -16.63 5.35
N ALA A 61 -5.81 -16.00 5.67
CA ALA A 61 -5.19 -14.99 4.83
C ALA A 61 -3.72 -15.35 4.56
N ILE A 62 -3.24 -15.04 3.35
CA ILE A 62 -1.84 -15.09 2.96
C ILE A 62 -1.51 -13.78 2.25
N VAL A 63 -0.38 -13.16 2.58
CA VAL A 63 0.07 -11.92 1.96
C VAL A 63 1.39 -12.15 1.25
N LEU A 64 1.41 -11.85 -0.05
CA LEU A 64 2.61 -11.93 -0.89
C LEU A 64 3.06 -10.55 -1.33
N SER A 65 4.37 -10.35 -1.34
CA SER A 65 4.99 -9.25 -2.09
C SER A 65 5.25 -9.70 -3.52
N LEU A 66 4.64 -9.01 -4.49
CA LEU A 66 4.84 -9.27 -5.91
C LEU A 66 5.52 -8.07 -6.56
N ASN A 67 6.42 -8.31 -7.51
CA ASN A 67 7.00 -7.24 -8.30
C ASN A 67 6.13 -7.00 -9.53
N VAL A 68 5.61 -5.78 -9.65
CA VAL A 68 4.72 -5.32 -10.72
C VAL A 68 5.32 -4.04 -11.28
N ASP A 69 5.64 -4.00 -12.58
CA ASP A 69 6.24 -2.83 -13.24
C ASP A 69 7.47 -2.27 -12.49
N ASN A 70 8.38 -3.16 -12.06
CA ASN A 70 9.56 -2.85 -11.23
C ASN A 70 9.26 -2.25 -9.85
N GLN A 71 8.02 -2.31 -9.37
CA GLN A 71 7.62 -1.94 -8.03
C GLN A 71 7.15 -3.15 -7.24
N THR A 72 7.65 -3.30 -6.02
CA THR A 72 7.13 -4.31 -5.10
C THR A 72 5.80 -3.84 -4.52
N GLN A 73 4.75 -4.64 -4.67
CA GLN A 73 3.40 -4.39 -4.18
C GLN A 73 2.91 -5.55 -3.31
N LEU A 74 2.01 -5.26 -2.36
CA LEU A 74 1.42 -6.25 -1.48
C LEU A 74 0.10 -6.78 -2.06
N SER A 75 -0.08 -8.08 -1.99
CA SER A 75 -1.28 -8.77 -2.46
C SER A 75 -1.79 -9.72 -1.39
N ALA A 76 -3.03 -9.51 -0.95
CA ALA A 76 -3.69 -10.35 0.04
C ALA A 76 -4.61 -11.37 -0.64
N TYR A 77 -4.45 -12.63 -0.26
CA TYR A 77 -5.32 -13.73 -0.65
C TYR A 77 -6.12 -14.14 0.58
N CYS A 78 -7.44 -14.07 0.47
CA CYS A 78 -8.33 -14.31 1.60
C CYS A 78 -9.27 -15.47 1.27
N GLN A 79 -9.26 -16.51 2.10
CA GLN A 79 -10.22 -17.60 2.01
C GLN A 79 -11.53 -17.19 2.69
N THR A 80 -12.64 -17.24 1.95
CA THR A 80 -13.98 -16.90 2.42
C THR A 80 -15.05 -17.62 1.59
N ASP A 81 -16.10 -18.10 2.24
CA ASP A 81 -17.30 -18.60 1.59
C ASP A 81 -18.34 -17.52 1.31
N LYS A 82 -18.15 -16.31 1.85
CA LYS A 82 -19.04 -15.16 1.65
C LYS A 82 -18.51 -14.22 0.58
N ASP A 83 -19.44 -13.52 -0.05
CA ASP A 83 -19.12 -12.38 -0.91
C ASP A 83 -18.86 -11.18 0.00
N ILE A 84 -17.62 -10.70 -0.01
CA ILE A 84 -17.16 -9.58 0.81
C ILE A 84 -16.69 -8.47 -0.12
N GLU A 85 -17.08 -7.25 0.19
CA GLU A 85 -16.58 -6.07 -0.51
C GLU A 85 -15.13 -5.77 -0.12
N ILE A 86 -14.28 -5.47 -1.09
CA ILE A 86 -12.86 -5.14 -0.85
C ILE A 86 -12.74 -3.90 0.08
N SER A 87 -13.66 -2.94 -0.06
CA SER A 87 -13.71 -1.73 0.76
C SER A 87 -13.91 -2.03 2.25
N GLU A 88 -14.75 -3.01 2.59
CA GLU A 88 -15.01 -3.45 3.97
C GLU A 88 -13.74 -4.00 4.62
N ILE A 89 -13.05 -4.93 3.94
CA ILE A 89 -11.79 -5.50 4.43
C ILE A 89 -10.74 -4.42 4.59
N ARG A 90 -10.64 -3.52 3.61
CA ARG A 90 -9.64 -2.45 3.63
C ARG A 90 -9.88 -1.49 4.78
N GLU A 91 -11.13 -1.10 5.02
CA GLU A 91 -11.50 -0.26 6.16
C GLU A 91 -11.18 -0.97 7.49
N PHE A 92 -11.52 -2.25 7.60
CA PHE A 92 -11.25 -3.04 8.81
C PHE A 92 -9.77 -3.03 9.18
N ILE A 93 -8.87 -3.40 8.26
CA ILE A 93 -7.43 -3.44 8.55
C ILE A 93 -6.79 -2.04 8.66
N SER A 94 -7.38 -1.02 8.04
CA SER A 94 -6.88 0.37 8.15
C SER A 94 -7.07 0.98 9.55
N SER A 95 -7.90 0.36 10.39
CA SER A 95 -8.08 0.78 11.79
C SER A 95 -6.90 0.40 12.69
N SER A 96 -6.16 -0.66 12.33
CA SER A 96 -5.09 -1.23 13.15
C SER A 96 -3.72 -1.20 12.47
N LEU A 97 -3.67 -1.10 11.14
CA LEU A 97 -2.43 -1.07 10.39
C LEU A 97 -2.11 0.32 9.83
N PRO A 98 -0.82 0.68 9.80
CA PRO A 98 -0.37 1.81 9.00
C PRO A 98 -0.73 1.64 7.53
N VAL A 99 -1.03 2.76 6.91
CA VAL A 99 -1.37 2.93 5.50
C VAL A 99 -0.45 2.16 4.52
N TYR A 100 0.86 2.14 4.75
CA TYR A 100 1.82 1.48 3.85
C TYR A 100 1.80 -0.06 3.94
N MET A 101 1.13 -0.62 4.95
CA MET A 101 0.92 -2.07 5.12
C MET A 101 -0.37 -2.57 4.47
N ILE A 102 -1.21 -1.66 3.96
CA ILE A 102 -2.47 -2.03 3.33
C ILE A 102 -2.19 -2.62 1.95
N PRO A 103 -2.60 -3.87 1.66
CA PRO A 103 -2.41 -4.49 0.36
C PRO A 103 -3.00 -3.67 -0.80
N THR A 104 -2.33 -3.70 -1.95
CA THR A 104 -2.85 -3.13 -3.19
C THR A 104 -4.01 -3.99 -3.69
N TYR A 105 -3.76 -5.30 -3.82
CA TYR A 105 -4.72 -6.26 -4.35
C TYR A 105 -5.31 -7.14 -3.25
N PHE A 106 -6.59 -7.47 -3.41
CA PHE A 106 -7.31 -8.43 -2.60
C PHE A 106 -7.94 -9.47 -3.53
N ILE A 107 -7.58 -10.73 -3.33
CA ILE A 107 -8.11 -11.87 -4.08
C ILE A 107 -8.85 -12.78 -3.11
N PHE A 108 -10.15 -12.96 -3.33
CA PHE A 108 -10.97 -13.86 -2.54
C PHE A 108 -11.04 -15.25 -3.18
N LEU A 109 -10.85 -16.28 -2.36
CA LEU A 109 -10.82 -17.68 -2.79
C LEU A 109 -11.78 -18.50 -1.93
N LYS A 110 -12.46 -19.48 -2.53
CA LYS A 110 -13.17 -20.51 -1.74
C LYS A 110 -12.20 -21.44 -1.01
N GLN A 111 -11.04 -21.70 -1.61
CA GLN A 111 -10.00 -22.53 -1.01
C GLN A 111 -8.61 -22.14 -1.54
N PHE A 112 -7.60 -22.27 -0.68
CA PHE A 112 -6.21 -22.11 -1.10
C PHE A 112 -5.74 -23.26 -2.01
N PRO A 113 -5.06 -22.97 -3.13
CA PRO A 113 -4.44 -24.01 -3.93
C PRO A 113 -3.33 -24.68 -3.12
N LEU A 114 -3.29 -26.01 -3.17
CA LEU A 114 -2.30 -26.82 -2.47
C LEU A 114 -1.32 -27.46 -3.46
N THR A 115 -0.07 -27.65 -3.02
CA THR A 115 0.93 -28.47 -3.69
C THR A 115 0.58 -29.96 -3.53
N ARG A 116 1.26 -30.84 -4.28
CA ARG A 116 1.14 -32.30 -4.13
C ARG A 116 1.41 -32.82 -2.72
N HIS A 117 2.11 -32.03 -1.90
CA HIS A 117 2.42 -32.34 -0.50
C HIS A 117 1.48 -31.67 0.51
N GLY A 118 0.36 -31.08 0.07
CA GLY A 118 -0.64 -30.46 0.93
C GLY A 118 -0.27 -29.09 1.51
N LYS A 119 0.89 -28.52 1.13
CA LYS A 119 1.26 -27.14 1.49
C LYS A 119 0.61 -26.14 0.55
N ILE A 120 0.33 -24.92 1.00
CA ILE A 120 -0.17 -23.84 0.12
C ILE A 120 0.79 -23.61 -1.04
N ASN A 121 0.25 -23.55 -2.24
CA ASN A 121 0.99 -23.28 -3.46
C ASN A 121 1.08 -21.78 -3.71
N LEU A 122 2.11 -21.15 -3.16
CA LEU A 122 2.34 -19.70 -3.27
C LEU A 122 2.56 -19.25 -4.73
N ARG A 123 3.07 -20.13 -5.60
CA ARG A 123 3.26 -19.83 -7.02
C ARG A 123 1.93 -19.68 -7.74
N SER A 124 1.00 -20.60 -7.51
CA SER A 124 -0.35 -20.50 -8.07
C SER A 124 -1.11 -19.27 -7.56
N LEU A 125 -0.87 -18.85 -6.31
CA LEU A 125 -1.41 -17.59 -5.81
C LEU A 125 -0.87 -16.39 -6.60
N ALA A 126 0.45 -16.31 -6.81
CA ALA A 126 1.06 -15.24 -7.59
C ALA A 126 0.49 -15.17 -9.03
N GLU A 127 0.25 -16.31 -9.67
CA GLU A 127 -0.34 -16.40 -11.02
C GLU A 127 -1.79 -15.86 -11.06
N LEU A 128 -2.60 -16.08 -10.02
CA LEU A 128 -3.97 -15.55 -9.95
C LEU A 128 -4.01 -14.02 -9.93
N ASN A 129 -3.01 -13.39 -9.33
CA ASN A 129 -2.93 -11.94 -9.31
C ASN A 129 -2.74 -11.35 -10.72
N GLU A 130 -1.84 -11.95 -11.52
CA GLU A 130 -1.62 -11.52 -12.91
C GLU A 130 -2.91 -11.56 -13.74
N ILE A 131 -3.74 -12.59 -13.52
CA ILE A 131 -5.06 -12.70 -14.18
C ILE A 131 -5.99 -11.58 -13.70
N SER A 132 -6.03 -11.30 -12.40
CA SER A 132 -6.86 -10.23 -11.86
C SER A 132 -6.49 -8.85 -12.43
N LYS A 133 -5.19 -8.57 -12.64
CA LYS A 133 -4.70 -7.32 -13.25
C LYS A 133 -5.14 -7.14 -14.70
N LEU A 134 -5.19 -8.22 -15.48
CA LEU A 134 -5.65 -8.17 -16.88
C LEU A 134 -7.14 -7.80 -17.00
N THR A 135 -7.85 -7.79 -15.88
CA THR A 135 -9.26 -7.38 -15.77
C THR A 135 -9.41 -5.93 -15.31
N LEU A 136 -8.35 -5.11 -15.38
CA LEU A 136 -8.43 -3.68 -15.08
C LEU A 136 -9.54 -3.04 -15.94
N GLY A 137 -10.47 -2.38 -15.25
CA GLY A 137 -11.79 -2.03 -15.76
C GLY A 137 -11.77 -1.19 -17.02
N ASN A 138 -12.83 -1.32 -17.82
CA ASN A 138 -13.07 -0.48 -18.97
C ASN A 138 -12.99 1.01 -18.59
N TYR A 139 -12.20 1.77 -19.35
CA TYR A 139 -12.07 3.21 -19.16
C TYR A 139 -13.44 3.87 -19.05
N THR A 140 -13.64 4.62 -17.96
CA THR A 140 -14.85 5.42 -17.74
C THR A 140 -14.46 6.88 -17.56
N ALA A 141 -14.96 7.73 -18.45
CA ALA A 141 -14.71 9.17 -18.44
C ALA A 141 -15.30 9.86 -17.20
N PRO A 142 -14.74 11.00 -16.76
CA PRO A 142 -15.30 11.79 -15.66
C PRO A 142 -16.70 12.31 -15.99
N ARG A 143 -17.60 12.24 -15.00
CA ARG A 143 -19.03 12.57 -15.13
C ARG A 143 -19.36 14.00 -14.72
N ASN A 144 -18.49 14.63 -13.95
CA ASN A 144 -18.69 15.98 -13.42
C ASN A 144 -17.36 16.74 -13.29
N ASN A 145 -17.44 18.05 -13.07
CA ASN A 145 -16.27 18.93 -12.99
C ASN A 145 -15.29 18.55 -11.87
N LEU A 146 -15.78 18.02 -10.74
CA LEU A 146 -14.93 17.60 -9.63
C LEU A 146 -14.11 16.37 -10.01
N GLU A 147 -14.74 15.35 -10.60
CA GLU A 147 -14.05 14.19 -11.16
C GLU A 147 -13.03 14.58 -12.23
N SER A 148 -13.38 15.48 -13.16
CA SER A 148 -12.46 15.97 -14.19
C SER A 148 -11.20 16.61 -13.60
N LYS A 149 -11.34 17.42 -12.54
CA LYS A 149 -10.18 18.02 -11.88
C LYS A 149 -9.33 16.98 -11.14
N LEU A 150 -9.96 16.01 -10.47
CA LEU A 150 -9.25 14.91 -9.81
C LEU A 150 -8.48 14.03 -10.80
N VAL A 151 -9.09 13.68 -11.95
CA VAL A 151 -8.41 12.98 -13.05
C VAL A 151 -7.17 13.75 -13.49
N ASN A 152 -7.30 15.06 -13.77
CA ASN A 152 -6.16 15.89 -14.19
C ASN A 152 -5.02 15.91 -13.17
N ILE A 153 -5.32 15.94 -11.86
CA ILE A 153 -4.31 15.88 -10.80
C ILE A 153 -3.61 14.52 -10.81
N TRP A 154 -4.36 13.43 -10.92
CA TRP A 154 -3.81 12.07 -10.94
C TRP A 154 -2.93 11.85 -12.16
N GLU A 155 -3.38 12.24 -13.35
CA GLU A 155 -2.63 12.08 -14.59
C GLU A 155 -1.30 12.84 -14.57
N LYS A 156 -1.29 14.06 -14.01
CA LYS A 156 -0.05 14.85 -13.84
C LYS A 156 0.94 14.18 -12.90
N ILE A 157 0.46 13.58 -11.80
CA ILE A 157 1.32 13.03 -10.74
C ILE A 157 1.80 11.62 -11.09
N LEU A 158 0.93 10.79 -11.66
CA LEU A 158 1.23 9.44 -12.10
C LEU A 158 1.89 9.40 -13.47
N THR A 159 1.88 10.51 -14.22
CA THR A 159 2.41 10.61 -15.58
C THR A 159 1.83 9.53 -16.52
N LYS A 160 0.55 9.20 -16.31
CA LYS A 160 -0.18 8.14 -17.01
C LYS A 160 -1.51 8.70 -17.51
N GLN A 161 -1.84 8.44 -18.77
CA GLN A 161 -3.07 8.86 -19.42
C GLN A 161 -3.51 7.78 -20.45
N PRO A 162 -4.82 7.53 -20.64
CA PRO A 162 -5.93 8.11 -19.88
C PRO A 162 -6.14 7.38 -18.52
N ILE A 163 -6.65 8.09 -17.51
CA ILE A 163 -7.09 7.50 -16.23
C ILE A 163 -8.62 7.57 -16.13
N GLY A 164 -9.27 6.42 -15.90
CA GLY A 164 -10.70 6.29 -15.67
C GLY A 164 -11.11 6.61 -14.22
N ILE A 165 -12.36 7.01 -14.01
CA ILE A 165 -12.83 7.38 -12.65
C ILE A 165 -12.92 6.21 -11.66
N PHE A 166 -12.96 4.97 -12.18
CA PHE A 166 -12.97 3.75 -11.40
C PHE A 166 -11.60 3.08 -11.29
N ASP A 167 -10.56 3.66 -11.92
CA ASP A 167 -9.21 3.15 -11.79
C ASP A 167 -8.74 3.29 -10.34
N ASN A 168 -8.19 2.22 -9.81
CA ASN A 168 -7.63 2.20 -8.47
C ASN A 168 -6.23 2.84 -8.49
N PHE A 169 -6.03 3.89 -7.69
CA PHE A 169 -4.78 4.64 -7.59
C PHE A 169 -3.55 3.74 -7.45
N PHE A 170 -3.63 2.72 -6.60
CA PHE A 170 -2.50 1.87 -6.25
C PHE A 170 -2.23 0.81 -7.32
N GLU A 171 -3.26 0.40 -8.06
CA GLU A 171 -3.13 -0.56 -9.16
C GLU A 171 -2.48 0.09 -10.38
N ILE A 172 -2.68 1.40 -10.58
CA ILE A 172 -2.10 2.15 -11.69
C ILE A 172 -0.73 2.77 -11.38
N GLY A 173 -0.03 2.29 -10.33
CA GLY A 173 1.34 2.69 -9.98
C GLY A 173 1.44 3.76 -8.88
N GLY A 174 0.32 4.11 -8.25
CA GLY A 174 0.29 5.02 -7.12
C GLY A 174 0.86 4.41 -5.84
N HIS A 175 1.53 5.23 -5.03
CA HIS A 175 2.03 4.87 -3.71
C HIS A 175 1.97 6.08 -2.75
N SER A 176 2.26 5.89 -1.46
CA SER A 176 2.04 6.89 -0.42
C SER A 176 2.71 8.25 -0.67
N LEU A 177 3.88 8.27 -1.32
CA LEU A 177 4.56 9.52 -1.68
C LEU A 177 3.84 10.28 -2.79
N LEU A 178 3.41 9.59 -3.85
CA LEU A 178 2.61 10.20 -4.92
C LEU A 178 1.25 10.66 -4.37
N LEU A 179 0.66 9.87 -3.47
CA LEU A 179 -0.59 10.22 -2.82
C LEU A 179 -0.48 11.47 -1.94
N SER A 180 0.62 11.65 -1.21
CA SER A 180 0.91 12.88 -0.47
C SER A 180 0.97 14.10 -1.41
N ARG A 181 1.55 13.94 -2.61
CA ARG A 181 1.51 14.97 -3.66
C ARG A 181 0.08 15.21 -4.14
N VAL A 182 -0.72 14.16 -4.35
CA VAL A 182 -2.14 14.28 -4.75
C VAL A 182 -2.90 15.08 -3.70
N VAL A 183 -2.81 14.74 -2.41
CA VAL A 183 -3.44 15.47 -1.30
C VAL A 183 -3.06 16.95 -1.34
N THR A 184 -1.78 17.25 -1.57
CA THR A 184 -1.28 18.63 -1.65
C THR A 184 -1.89 19.39 -2.84
N HIS A 185 -2.00 18.76 -4.01
CA HIS A 185 -2.59 19.37 -5.20
C HIS A 185 -4.11 19.53 -5.07
N VAL A 186 -4.80 18.55 -4.51
CA VAL A 186 -6.25 18.62 -4.20
C VAL A 186 -6.52 19.81 -3.28
N HIS A 187 -5.73 19.96 -2.23
CA HIS A 187 -5.85 21.11 -1.33
C HIS A 187 -5.63 22.44 -2.06
N LYS A 188 -4.54 22.56 -2.83
CA LYS A 188 -4.19 23.81 -3.53
C LYS A 188 -5.17 24.19 -4.64
N GLU A 189 -5.64 23.23 -5.43
CA GLU A 189 -6.43 23.48 -6.64
C GLU A 189 -7.95 23.46 -6.38
N LEU A 190 -8.39 22.72 -5.36
CA LEU A 190 -9.82 22.52 -5.05
C LEU A 190 -10.25 23.10 -3.70
N ASN A 191 -9.30 23.60 -2.90
CA ASN A 191 -9.56 24.10 -1.56
C ASN A 191 -10.22 23.05 -0.65
N MET A 192 -9.86 21.78 -0.82
CA MET A 192 -10.44 20.63 -0.14
C MET A 192 -9.37 19.89 0.67
N LEU A 193 -9.63 19.65 1.96
CA LEU A 193 -8.73 18.91 2.84
C LEU A 193 -9.08 17.42 2.91
N VAL A 194 -8.61 16.63 1.96
CA VAL A 194 -8.82 15.17 2.00
C VAL A 194 -7.74 14.51 2.86
N LYS A 195 -8.13 13.65 3.82
CA LYS A 195 -7.16 12.95 4.65
C LYS A 195 -6.50 11.85 3.84
N LEU A 196 -5.21 11.61 4.08
CA LEU A 196 -4.48 10.52 3.42
C LEU A 196 -5.19 9.17 3.60
N ALA A 197 -5.76 8.92 4.78
CA ALA A 197 -6.50 7.70 5.08
C ALA A 197 -7.74 7.50 4.19
N ASP A 198 -8.39 8.58 3.75
CA ASP A 198 -9.61 8.50 2.91
C ASP A 198 -9.28 7.90 1.53
N PHE A 199 -8.10 8.22 0.98
CA PHE A 199 -7.62 7.63 -0.27
C PHE A 199 -7.33 6.14 -0.18
N PHE A 200 -7.01 5.62 1.01
CA PHE A 200 -6.90 4.18 1.17
C PHE A 200 -8.28 3.56 1.20
N LYS A 201 -9.24 4.12 1.93
CA LYS A 201 -10.61 3.58 1.99
C LYS A 201 -11.30 3.56 0.62
N VAL A 202 -11.19 4.64 -0.14
CA VAL A 202 -11.80 4.80 -1.47
C VAL A 202 -10.73 5.16 -2.50
N PRO A 203 -9.98 4.18 -3.02
CA PRO A 203 -8.81 4.42 -3.87
C PRO A 203 -9.17 4.75 -5.32
N THR A 204 -10.38 5.25 -5.59
CA THR A 204 -10.86 5.63 -6.93
C THR A 204 -11.33 7.08 -6.93
N ILE A 205 -11.27 7.73 -8.09
CA ILE A 205 -11.72 9.11 -8.24
C ILE A 205 -13.21 9.24 -7.94
N ALA A 206 -14.03 8.28 -8.42
CA ALA A 206 -15.46 8.23 -8.15
C ALA A 206 -15.75 8.09 -6.64
N GLY A 207 -15.00 7.24 -5.94
CA GLY A 207 -15.14 7.04 -4.50
C GLY A 207 -14.74 8.29 -3.70
N LEU A 208 -13.64 8.94 -4.07
CA LEU A 208 -13.21 10.20 -3.46
C LEU A 208 -14.21 11.33 -3.69
N ALA A 209 -14.69 11.48 -4.92
CA ALA A 209 -15.70 12.49 -5.26
C ALA A 209 -16.98 12.32 -4.42
N ALA A 210 -17.42 11.08 -4.20
CA ALA A 210 -18.57 10.78 -3.36
C ALA A 210 -18.30 11.01 -1.86
N LEU A 211 -17.07 10.82 -1.40
CA LEU A 211 -16.70 11.04 0.00
C LEU A 211 -16.59 12.53 0.32
N VAL A 212 -16.03 13.31 -0.59
CA VAL A 212 -15.92 14.77 -0.41
C VAL A 212 -17.27 15.49 -0.55
N SER A 213 -18.16 15.03 -1.43
CA SER A 213 -19.49 15.65 -1.51
C SER A 213 -20.33 15.46 -0.23
N LYS A 214 -20.06 14.42 0.57
CA LYS A 214 -20.74 14.14 1.84
C LYS A 214 -20.12 14.84 3.05
N THR A 215 -18.84 15.18 2.98
CA THR A 215 -18.09 15.70 4.12
C THR A 215 -17.82 17.17 3.89
N GLN A 216 -18.39 18.04 4.72
CA GLN A 216 -18.04 19.46 4.73
C GLN A 216 -16.61 19.56 5.29
N TYR A 217 -15.61 19.40 4.43
CA TYR A 217 -14.22 19.49 4.84
C TYR A 217 -13.93 20.94 5.24
N ASP A 218 -13.68 21.14 6.53
CA ASP A 218 -13.30 22.44 7.07
C ASP A 218 -12.05 22.95 6.37
N TYR A 219 -12.08 24.21 5.97
CA TYR A 219 -10.92 24.95 5.51
C TYR A 219 -9.94 25.13 6.68
N GLN A 220 -8.70 24.66 6.56
CA GLN A 220 -7.63 25.15 7.44
C GLN A 220 -6.87 26.25 6.71
N GLU A 221 -6.73 27.39 7.39
CA GLU A 221 -5.90 28.47 6.88
C GLU A 221 -4.47 27.96 6.60
N PRO A 222 -3.87 28.36 5.47
CA PRO A 222 -2.48 28.05 5.18
C PRO A 222 -1.59 28.53 6.33
N ILE A 223 -0.49 27.79 6.59
CA ILE A 223 0.46 28.16 7.64
C ILE A 223 0.91 29.60 7.39
N PRO A 224 0.59 30.55 8.29
CA PRO A 224 0.90 31.95 8.05
C PRO A 224 2.41 32.16 8.12
N THR A 225 2.93 32.93 7.17
CA THR A 225 4.31 33.40 7.26
C THR A 225 4.40 34.39 8.41
N ILE A 226 5.09 34.01 9.48
CA ILE A 226 5.38 34.92 10.58
C ILE A 226 6.48 35.91 10.17
N THR A 227 6.31 37.17 10.54
CA THR A 227 7.35 38.20 10.38
C THR A 227 8.58 37.88 11.22
N GLN A 228 9.74 38.43 10.83
CA GLN A 228 11.00 38.19 11.51
C GLN A 228 10.94 38.60 13.00
N GLN A 229 11.29 37.68 13.90
CA GLN A 229 11.29 37.88 15.35
C GLN A 229 12.67 37.56 15.95
N LYS A 230 12.99 38.14 17.12
CA LYS A 230 14.23 37.86 17.87
C LYS A 230 14.31 36.42 18.39
N SER A 231 13.18 35.75 18.54
CA SER A 231 13.08 34.37 19.00
C SER A 231 11.78 33.74 18.47
N TYR A 232 11.80 32.44 18.19
CA TYR A 232 10.64 31.68 17.75
C TYR A 232 10.30 30.56 18.74
N LEU A 233 9.02 30.19 18.79
CA LEU A 233 8.58 29.03 19.56
C LEU A 233 9.18 27.75 18.97
N MET A 234 9.83 26.95 19.80
CA MET A 234 10.32 25.64 19.40
C MET A 234 9.14 24.69 19.15
N SER A 235 9.24 23.92 18.06
CA SER A 235 8.31 22.84 17.77
C SER A 235 8.40 21.75 18.84
N HIS A 236 7.36 20.91 18.95
CA HIS A 236 7.38 19.79 19.89
C HIS A 236 8.57 18.83 19.67
N GLY A 237 8.99 18.65 18.41
CA GLY A 237 10.14 17.82 18.07
C GLY A 237 11.49 18.43 18.45
N GLN A 238 11.59 19.76 18.52
CA GLN A 238 12.80 20.47 18.94
C GLN A 238 12.97 20.55 20.46
N ARG A 239 11.89 20.31 21.23
CA ARG A 239 11.91 20.30 22.70
C ARG A 239 12.33 18.95 23.30
N ARG A 240 12.38 17.89 22.49
CA ARG A 240 12.85 16.55 22.86
C ARG A 240 14.32 16.40 22.57
#